data_AF-E2B6Y1-F1
#
_entry.id   AF-E2B6Y1-F1
#
_cell.length_a   1.000
_cell.length_b   1.000
_cell.length_c   1.000
_cell.angle_alpha   90.00
_cell.angle_beta   90.00
_cell.angle_gamma   90.00
#
_symmetry.space_group_name_H-M   'P 1'
#
loop_
_entity.id
_entity.type
_entity.pdbx_description
1 polymer ?
#
loop_
_entity_poly.entity_id
_entity_poly.type
_entity_poly.pdbx_seq_one_letter_code
_entity_poly.pdbx_strand_id
1 'polypeptide(L)'
;MRLEIVSAADFLVHLLRLQAGQLSERQLEMFKSSLTEVLRHRYRDHWFPDRPNRGSGYRCIRINGKMDPVIAQAGANVGLLPTVLHSLFPSELTMWIDPSEVSYRIGENGSICVLYERTEPEPDEMMSSQQQQQQQQQPQHHHHQVQQHQQSPLAQPSLSQQQQQQQQQQFESCKDSLLLEHTQFSEQIAAFVSS
;
A
#
# COMPACT_ATOMS: atom_id res chain seq x y z
N MET A 1 -8.10 -6.02 3.27
CA MET A 1 -7.18 -6.79 4.15
C MET A 1 -5.71 -6.71 3.72
N ARG A 2 -5.37 -7.01 2.45
CA ARG A 2 -3.95 -7.08 2.04
C ARG A 2 -3.20 -5.76 2.24
N LEU A 3 -3.77 -4.65 1.77
CA LEU A 3 -3.10 -3.34 1.84
C LEU A 3 -2.94 -2.91 3.30
N GLU A 4 -3.98 -3.09 4.10
CA GLU A 4 -4.02 -2.77 5.52
C GLU A 4 -2.96 -3.54 6.30
N ILE A 5 -2.81 -4.85 6.05
CA ILE A 5 -1.76 -5.67 6.67
C ILE A 5 -0.36 -5.21 6.23
N VAL A 6 -0.16 -4.93 4.94
CA VAL A 6 1.14 -4.50 4.41
C VAL A 6 1.55 -3.15 5.01
N SER A 7 0.63 -2.17 5.03
CA SER A 7 0.86 -0.86 5.65
C SER A 7 1.25 -1.00 7.13
N ALA A 8 0.51 -1.82 7.90
CA ALA A 8 0.82 -2.09 9.29
C ALA A 8 2.21 -2.74 9.48
N ALA A 9 2.53 -3.76 8.67
CA ALA A 9 3.82 -4.45 8.74
C ALA A 9 4.98 -3.53 8.37
N ASP A 10 4.81 -2.68 7.35
CA ASP A 10 5.80 -1.69 6.94
C ASP A 10 6.07 -0.66 8.03
N PHE A 11 5.03 -0.15 8.68
CA PHE A 11 5.20 0.78 9.79
C PHE A 11 5.92 0.13 10.98
N LEU A 12 5.55 -1.10 11.35
CA LEU A 12 6.23 -1.81 12.45
C LEU A 12 7.71 -2.09 12.13
N VAL A 13 8.03 -2.45 10.89
CA VAL A 13 9.42 -2.61 10.42
C VAL A 13 10.15 -1.27 10.42
N HIS A 14 9.49 -0.18 10.04
CA HIS A 14 10.07 1.15 10.10
C HIS A 14 10.44 1.53 11.54
N LEU A 15 9.56 1.28 12.53
CA LEU A 15 9.88 1.50 13.94
C LEU A 15 11.12 0.72 14.39
N LEU A 16 11.27 -0.54 13.96
CA LEU A 16 12.46 -1.34 14.24
C LEU A 16 13.71 -0.80 13.55
N ARG A 17 13.58 -0.30 12.31
CA ARG A 17 14.69 0.29 11.55
C ARG A 17 15.24 1.56 12.20
N LEU A 18 14.37 2.35 12.84
CA LEU A 18 14.79 3.56 13.57
C LEU A 18 15.69 3.25 14.78
N GLN A 19 15.67 2.02 15.29
CA GLN A 19 16.55 1.60 16.38
C GLN A 19 17.95 1.30 15.84
N ALA A 20 18.83 2.29 15.95
CA ALA A 20 20.16 2.33 15.34
C ALA A 20 20.93 0.99 15.40
N GLY A 21 20.98 0.30 14.26
CA GLY A 21 21.88 -0.84 14.00
C GLY A 21 21.56 -2.15 14.72
N GLN A 22 20.42 -2.27 15.39
CA GLN A 22 20.10 -3.47 16.17
C GLN A 22 19.68 -4.67 15.31
N LEU A 23 19.05 -4.41 14.16
CA LEU A 23 18.63 -5.43 13.19
C LEU A 23 19.16 -5.08 11.80
N SER A 24 19.63 -6.10 11.07
CA SER A 24 20.00 -5.97 9.66
C SER A 24 18.77 -5.86 8.75
N GLU A 25 18.93 -5.26 7.57
CA GLU A 25 17.85 -5.18 6.56
C GLU A 25 17.29 -6.57 6.19
N ARG A 26 18.15 -7.59 6.16
CA ARG A 26 17.69 -8.97 5.96
C ARG A 26 16.78 -9.46 7.09
N GLN A 27 17.12 -9.18 8.34
CA GLN A 27 16.25 -9.55 9.48
C GLN A 27 14.93 -8.78 9.45
N LEU A 28 14.97 -7.50 9.09
CA LEU A 28 13.77 -6.67 8.92
C LEU A 28 12.84 -7.23 7.84
N GLU A 29 13.38 -7.61 6.68
CA GLU A 29 12.59 -8.18 5.58
C GLU A 29 12.00 -9.56 5.94
N MET A 30 12.80 -10.42 6.59
CA MET A 30 12.31 -11.71 7.08
C MET A 30 11.18 -11.52 8.12
N PHE A 31 11.37 -10.59 9.06
CA PHE A 31 10.36 -10.25 10.05
C PHE A 31 9.08 -9.70 9.40
N LYS A 32 9.19 -8.78 8.43
CA LYS A 32 8.06 -8.25 7.66
C LYS A 32 7.25 -9.36 7.01
N SER A 33 7.93 -10.26 6.31
CA SER A 33 7.32 -11.41 5.62
C SER A 33 6.60 -12.33 6.61
N SER A 34 7.25 -12.66 7.73
CA SER A 34 6.67 -13.49 8.80
C SER A 34 5.43 -12.83 9.43
N LEU A 35 5.52 -11.54 9.77
CA LEU A 35 4.43 -10.78 10.38
C LEU A 35 3.21 -10.70 9.46
N THR A 36 3.43 -10.41 8.18
CA THR A 36 2.38 -10.37 7.15
C THR A 36 1.62 -11.69 7.11
N GLU A 37 2.33 -12.81 7.15
CA GLU A 37 1.72 -14.14 7.07
C GLU A 37 0.96 -14.54 8.34
N VAL A 38 1.50 -14.21 9.51
CA VAL A 38 0.82 -14.43 10.81
C VAL A 38 -0.48 -13.61 10.87
N LEU A 39 -0.43 -12.33 10.49
CA LEU A 39 -1.60 -11.45 10.46
C LEU A 39 -2.66 -11.97 9.48
N ARG A 40 -2.25 -12.34 8.27
CA ARG A 40 -3.14 -12.88 7.23
C ARG A 40 -3.90 -14.11 7.71
N HIS A 41 -3.21 -15.04 8.38
CA HIS A 41 -3.83 -16.22 8.96
C HIS A 41 -4.77 -15.89 10.12
N ARG A 42 -4.31 -15.05 11.05
CA ARG A 42 -5.08 -14.66 12.24
C ARG A 42 -6.39 -13.97 11.86
N TYR A 43 -6.37 -13.09 10.86
CA TYR A 43 -7.52 -12.24 10.55
C TYR A 43 -8.54 -12.87 9.60
N ARG A 44 -8.20 -14.02 8.98
CA ARG A 44 -9.02 -14.67 7.94
C ARG A 44 -10.52 -14.76 8.30
N ASP A 45 -10.82 -15.23 9.50
CA ASP A 45 -12.20 -15.47 9.94
C ASP A 45 -12.75 -14.31 10.81
N HIS A 46 -11.98 -13.22 10.92
CA HIS A 46 -12.27 -12.05 11.74
C HIS A 46 -12.16 -10.76 10.93
N TRP A 47 -12.39 -10.80 9.61
CA TRP A 47 -12.33 -9.64 8.72
C TRP A 47 -13.72 -9.37 8.12
N PHE A 48 -14.32 -8.23 8.45
CA PHE A 48 -15.70 -7.90 8.07
C PHE A 48 -15.76 -6.53 7.36
N PRO A 49 -15.55 -6.46 6.03
CA PRO A 49 -15.56 -5.20 5.29
C PRO A 49 -16.83 -4.36 5.48
N ASP A 50 -18.00 -4.99 5.53
CA ASP A 50 -19.29 -4.30 5.72
C ASP A 50 -19.49 -3.77 7.15
N ARG A 51 -18.67 -4.22 8.11
CA ARG A 51 -18.71 -3.79 9.52
C ARG A 51 -17.28 -3.67 10.05
N PRO A 52 -16.51 -2.63 9.65
CA PRO A 52 -15.08 -2.55 9.95
C PRO A 52 -14.74 -2.71 11.44
N ASN A 53 -15.55 -2.10 12.31
CA ASN A 53 -15.37 -2.15 13.76
C ASN A 53 -15.59 -3.55 14.36
N ARG A 54 -16.31 -4.46 13.67
CA ARG A 54 -16.53 -5.83 14.16
C ARG A 54 -15.20 -6.57 14.20
N GLY A 55 -14.79 -7.01 15.38
CA GLY A 55 -13.54 -7.73 15.58
C GLY A 55 -12.29 -6.85 15.64
N SER A 56 -12.42 -5.51 15.63
CA SER A 56 -11.27 -4.59 15.73
C SER A 56 -10.39 -4.88 16.95
N GLY A 57 -11.01 -5.09 18.13
CA GLY A 57 -10.26 -5.48 19.34
C GLY A 57 -9.49 -6.81 19.24
N TYR A 58 -9.96 -7.76 18.42
CA TYR A 58 -9.25 -9.02 18.17
C TYR A 58 -8.05 -8.84 17.23
N ARG A 59 -8.16 -7.91 16.28
CA ARG A 59 -7.13 -7.53 15.30
C ARG A 59 -6.19 -6.43 15.82
N CYS A 60 -6.46 -5.90 17.00
CA CYS A 60 -5.61 -4.89 17.60
C CYS A 60 -4.27 -5.49 17.98
N ILE A 61 -3.19 -4.81 17.61
CA ILE A 61 -1.83 -5.11 18.08
C ILE A 61 -1.54 -4.18 19.25
N ARG A 62 -1.16 -4.73 20.41
CA ARG A 62 -0.90 -3.92 21.60
C ARG A 62 0.39 -4.32 22.31
N ILE A 63 1.27 -3.34 22.49
CA ILE A 63 2.45 -3.41 23.36
C ILE A 63 2.18 -2.47 24.54
N ASN A 64 2.07 -3.02 25.74
CA ASN A 64 1.99 -2.27 27.00
C ASN A 64 2.43 -3.21 28.13
N GLY A 65 3.67 -3.04 28.62
CA GLY A 65 4.32 -3.89 29.62
C GLY A 65 4.57 -5.35 29.19
N LYS A 66 3.91 -5.81 28.12
CA LYS A 66 4.02 -7.12 27.50
C LYS A 66 4.00 -6.96 25.98
N MET A 67 4.74 -7.84 25.30
CA MET A 67 4.76 -7.91 23.85
C MET A 67 3.47 -8.52 23.31
N ASP A 68 2.98 -7.98 22.20
CA ASP A 68 1.85 -8.55 21.48
C ASP A 68 2.18 -9.98 21.00
N PRO A 69 1.31 -10.98 21.23
CA PRO A 69 1.57 -12.37 20.81
C PRO A 69 1.80 -12.54 19.30
N VAL A 70 1.18 -11.71 18.45
CA VAL A 70 1.37 -11.76 16.99
C VAL A 70 2.78 -11.29 16.63
N ILE A 71 3.24 -10.19 17.23
CA ILE A 71 4.62 -9.69 17.03
C ILE A 71 5.63 -10.71 17.57
N ALA A 72 5.39 -11.26 18.77
CA ALA A 72 6.27 -12.25 19.37
C ALA A 72 6.37 -13.52 18.51
N GLN A 73 5.25 -14.02 17.99
CA GLN A 73 5.23 -15.17 17.08
C GLN A 73 5.97 -14.88 15.77
N ALA A 74 5.71 -13.72 15.16
CA ALA A 74 6.38 -13.33 13.92
C ALA A 74 7.90 -13.24 14.09
N GLY A 75 8.36 -12.69 15.22
CA GLY A 75 9.76 -12.63 15.62
C GLY A 75 10.37 -14.02 15.82
N ALA A 76 9.70 -14.88 16.57
CA ALA A 76 10.16 -16.24 16.86
C ALA A 76 10.38 -17.06 15.59
N ASN A 77 9.49 -16.94 14.60
CA ASN A 77 9.61 -17.62 13.30
C ASN A 77 10.91 -17.28 12.55
N VAL A 78 11.52 -16.11 12.82
CA VAL A 78 12.73 -15.62 12.16
C VAL A 78 13.93 -15.52 13.11
N GLY A 79 13.83 -16.14 14.29
CA GLY A 79 14.92 -16.19 15.28
C GLY A 79 15.12 -14.91 16.09
N LEU A 80 14.13 -14.00 16.14
CA LEU A 80 14.18 -12.81 16.98
C LEU A 80 13.52 -13.08 18.33
N LEU A 81 14.26 -12.80 19.41
CA LEU A 81 13.76 -12.98 20.77
C LEU A 81 12.69 -11.92 21.11
N PRO A 82 11.58 -12.29 21.76
CA PRO A 82 10.55 -11.33 22.18
C PRO A 82 11.10 -10.22 23.09
N THR A 83 12.10 -10.52 23.92
CA THR A 83 12.75 -9.52 24.79
C THR A 83 13.51 -8.47 23.99
N VAL A 84 14.19 -8.88 22.91
CA VAL A 84 14.87 -7.95 21.99
C VAL A 84 13.83 -7.09 21.30
N LEU A 85 12.80 -7.68 20.69
CA LEU A 85 11.72 -6.91 20.07
C LEU A 85 11.06 -5.91 21.04
N HIS A 86 10.85 -6.31 22.29
CA HIS A 86 10.28 -5.43 23.31
C HIS A 86 11.18 -4.25 23.68
N SER A 87 12.50 -4.40 23.58
CA SER A 87 13.43 -3.27 23.75
C SER A 87 13.50 -2.33 22.55
N LEU A 88 13.05 -2.79 21.37
CA LEU A 88 13.13 -2.03 20.12
C LEU A 88 11.84 -1.29 19.77
N PHE A 89 10.69 -1.81 20.18
CA PHE A 89 9.41 -1.12 19.99
C PHE A 89 9.17 -0.07 21.09
N PRO A 90 8.32 0.95 20.82
CA PRO A 90 7.80 1.82 21.88
C PRO A 90 7.19 0.99 23.02
N SER A 91 7.41 1.42 24.27
CA SER A 91 6.88 0.74 25.47
C SER A 91 5.35 0.66 25.47
N GLU A 92 4.72 1.63 24.81
CA GLU A 92 3.27 1.74 24.66
C GLU A 92 2.91 2.01 23.21
N LEU A 93 2.41 0.97 22.54
CA LEU A 93 1.91 1.04 21.17
C LEU A 93 0.56 0.34 21.12
N THR A 94 -0.42 0.97 20.49
CA THR A 94 -1.69 0.33 20.13
C THR A 94 -1.93 0.61 18.65
N MET A 95 -2.22 -0.43 17.87
CA MET A 95 -2.53 -0.32 16.45
C MET A 95 -3.81 -1.09 16.14
N TRP A 96 -4.68 -0.47 15.35
CA TRP A 96 -5.90 -1.06 14.81
C TRP A 96 -5.71 -1.32 13.32
N ILE A 97 -5.95 -2.56 12.90
CA ILE A 97 -5.84 -2.99 11.51
C ILE A 97 -7.24 -3.42 11.08
N ASP A 98 -7.99 -2.49 10.54
CA ASP A 98 -9.41 -2.64 10.27
C ASP A 98 -9.67 -2.53 8.75
N PRO A 99 -10.79 -3.06 8.24
CA PRO A 99 -11.16 -2.85 6.85
C PRO A 99 -11.18 -1.36 6.49
N SER A 100 -10.44 -1.01 5.44
CA SER A 100 -10.32 0.35 4.93
C SER A 100 -9.55 1.34 5.81
N GLU A 101 -9.07 0.97 6.99
CA GLU A 101 -8.30 1.88 7.87
C GLU A 101 -7.23 1.13 8.67
N VAL A 102 -6.03 1.71 8.75
CA VAL A 102 -5.02 1.36 9.75
C VAL A 102 -4.71 2.61 10.55
N SER A 103 -4.87 2.55 11.86
CA SER A 103 -4.57 3.65 12.76
C SER A 103 -3.77 3.17 13.96
N TYR A 104 -3.04 4.07 14.60
CA TYR A 104 -2.19 3.74 15.72
C TYR A 104 -2.12 4.87 16.75
N ARG A 105 -1.65 4.52 17.94
CA ARG A 105 -1.34 5.43 19.04
C ARG A 105 -0.05 4.98 19.72
N ILE A 106 0.85 5.93 19.96
CA ILE A 106 2.07 5.73 20.76
C ILE A 106 1.89 6.47 22.09
N GLY A 107 2.11 5.78 23.22
CA GLY A 107 1.84 6.31 24.56
C GLY A 107 0.36 6.16 24.99
N GLU A 108 0.12 6.03 26.30
CA GLU A 108 -1.24 5.97 26.87
C GLU A 108 -2.08 7.22 26.57
N ASN A 109 -1.44 8.40 26.56
CA ASN A 109 -2.08 9.69 26.29
C ASN A 109 -1.80 10.23 24.87
N GLY A 110 -1.31 9.38 23.97
CA GLY A 110 -1.01 9.79 22.59
C GLY A 110 -2.26 10.07 21.76
N SER A 111 -2.12 10.92 20.75
CA SER A 111 -3.13 11.09 19.70
C SER A 111 -3.24 9.82 18.84
N ILE A 112 -4.43 9.57 18.29
CA ILE A 112 -4.61 8.55 17.26
C ILE A 112 -4.19 9.15 15.92
N CYS A 113 -3.29 8.46 15.23
CA CYS A 113 -2.83 8.80 13.89
C CYS A 113 -3.35 7.75 12.90
N VAL A 114 -3.86 8.20 11.76
CA VAL A 114 -4.23 7.33 10.64
C VAL A 114 -3.00 7.07 9.79
N LEU A 115 -2.65 5.80 9.60
CA LEU A 115 -1.53 5.34 8.77
C LEU A 115 -1.98 4.99 7.35
N TYR A 116 -3.17 4.42 7.23
CA TYR A 116 -3.78 4.07 5.95
C TYR A 116 -5.28 4.32 6.04
N GLU A 117 -5.83 4.90 4.98
CA GLU A 117 -7.26 5.01 4.78
C GLU A 117 -7.55 4.74 3.30
N ARG A 118 -8.56 3.90 3.01
CA ARG A 118 -9.02 3.71 1.64
C ARG A 118 -9.86 4.91 1.23
N THR A 119 -9.36 5.69 0.28
CA THR A 119 -10.20 6.62 -0.48
C THR A 119 -10.99 5.84 -1.53
N GLU A 120 -12.31 5.94 -1.49
CA GLU A 120 -13.14 5.54 -2.65
C GLU A 120 -12.83 6.52 -3.80
N PRO A 121 -12.78 6.06 -5.07
CA PRO A 121 -12.69 6.99 -6.18
C PRO A 121 -13.95 7.84 -6.24
N GLU A 122 -13.78 9.16 -6.25
CA GLU A 122 -14.87 10.11 -6.46
C GLU A 122 -15.61 9.78 -7.78
N PRO A 123 -16.96 9.86 -7.83
CA PRO A 123 -17.75 9.48 -9.00
C PRO A 123 -17.38 10.19 -10.32
N ASP A 124 -16.68 11.31 -10.26
CA ASP A 124 -16.43 12.19 -11.42
C ASP A 124 -15.46 11.60 -12.46
N GLU A 125 -14.65 10.59 -12.13
CA GLU A 125 -13.72 9.99 -13.10
C GLU A 125 -14.36 8.95 -14.04
N MET A 126 -15.51 8.37 -13.69
CA MET A 126 -16.16 7.33 -14.52
C MET A 126 -16.95 7.90 -15.72
N MET A 127 -17.25 9.20 -15.76
CA MET A 127 -18.10 9.81 -16.81
C MET A 127 -17.33 10.25 -18.07
N SER A 128 -16.00 10.28 -18.05
CA SER A 128 -15.19 10.80 -19.18
C SER A 128 -14.95 9.78 -20.31
N SER A 129 -15.17 8.49 -20.06
CA SER A 129 -14.79 7.42 -21.02
C SER A 129 -15.90 6.99 -21.99
N GLN A 130 -17.13 7.52 -21.88
CA GLN A 130 -18.23 7.15 -22.78
C GLN A 130 -18.47 8.11 -23.96
N GLN A 131 -17.86 9.30 -24.00
CA GLN A 131 -18.13 10.27 -25.08
C GLN A 131 -17.29 10.12 -26.36
N GLN A 132 -16.32 9.19 -26.43
CA GLN A 132 -15.48 9.03 -27.63
C GLN A 132 -15.95 7.97 -28.66
N GLN A 133 -17.06 7.25 -28.43
CA GLN A 133 -17.51 6.19 -29.37
C GLN A 133 -18.69 6.53 -30.29
N GLN A 134 -19.21 7.76 -30.29
CA GLN A 134 -20.42 8.11 -31.09
C GLN A 134 -20.22 9.01 -32.32
N GLN A 135 -19.01 9.12 -32.87
CA GLN A 135 -18.81 9.73 -34.20
C GLN A 135 -18.21 8.75 -35.20
N GLN A 136 -19.02 7.79 -35.65
CA GLN A 136 -18.80 7.12 -36.94
C GLN A 136 -20.09 6.42 -37.42
N GLN A 137 -21.06 7.20 -37.89
CA GLN A 137 -22.09 6.70 -38.81
C GLN A 137 -22.34 7.75 -39.90
N GLN A 138 -21.81 7.50 -41.09
CA GLN A 138 -22.27 8.13 -42.34
C GLN A 138 -23.02 7.08 -43.17
N PRO A 139 -24.14 7.42 -43.85
CA PRO A 139 -24.90 6.48 -44.68
C PRO A 139 -24.28 6.30 -46.07
N GLN A 140 -24.31 5.06 -46.58
CA GLN A 140 -23.84 4.68 -47.91
C GLN A 140 -24.92 4.88 -48.99
N HIS A 141 -24.54 5.42 -50.15
CA HIS A 141 -25.28 5.25 -51.42
C HIS A 141 -24.33 4.78 -52.53
N HIS A 142 -24.78 3.80 -53.32
CA HIS A 142 -24.06 3.09 -54.38
C HIS A 142 -23.86 3.90 -55.69
N HIS A 143 -22.72 3.72 -56.38
CA HIS A 143 -22.69 3.37 -57.82
C HIS A 143 -21.31 2.82 -58.30
N HIS A 144 -21.33 2.16 -59.46
CA HIS A 144 -20.37 1.26 -60.10
C HIS A 144 -19.00 1.83 -60.56
N GLN A 145 -17.97 0.96 -60.58
CA GLN A 145 -17.25 0.44 -61.78
C GLN A 145 -15.69 0.36 -61.65
N VAL A 146 -15.21 -0.79 -62.11
CA VAL A 146 -13.86 -1.38 -62.34
C VAL A 146 -12.72 -0.44 -62.78
N GLN A 147 -11.52 -0.56 -62.16
CA GLN A 147 -10.24 -0.88 -62.84
C GLN A 147 -9.05 -1.09 -61.87
N GLN A 148 -8.19 -2.05 -62.22
CA GLN A 148 -6.91 -2.38 -61.59
C GLN A 148 -5.90 -1.23 -61.74
N HIS A 149 -4.98 -1.05 -60.79
CA HIS A 149 -3.52 -0.86 -60.98
C HIS A 149 -2.79 -0.76 -59.62
N GLN A 150 -1.54 -1.23 -59.60
CA GLN A 150 -0.61 -1.34 -58.47
C GLN A 150 -0.10 0.03 -57.97
N GLN A 151 0.12 0.17 -56.66
CA GLN A 151 1.32 0.79 -56.06
C GLN A 151 1.32 0.71 -54.51
N SER A 152 2.51 0.48 -53.96
CA SER A 152 2.85 0.40 -52.53
C SER A 152 2.66 1.73 -51.78
N PRO A 153 2.52 1.70 -50.44
CA PRO A 153 2.96 2.83 -49.62
C PRO A 153 3.94 2.43 -48.49
N LEU A 154 4.81 3.40 -48.22
CA LEU A 154 5.82 3.44 -47.16
C LEU A 154 5.23 3.29 -45.74
N ALA A 155 6.03 2.72 -44.86
CA ALA A 155 5.75 2.47 -43.46
C ALA A 155 5.46 3.76 -42.66
N GLN A 156 4.35 3.76 -41.92
CA GLN A 156 4.07 4.69 -40.83
C GLN A 156 4.38 4.03 -39.47
N PRO A 157 4.84 4.79 -38.46
CA PRO A 157 5.17 4.23 -37.15
C PRO A 157 3.89 3.78 -36.40
N SER A 158 3.95 2.60 -35.79
CA SER A 158 2.85 2.00 -35.03
C SER A 158 2.63 2.71 -33.69
N LEU A 159 1.36 2.94 -33.35
CA LEU A 159 0.81 3.45 -32.07
C LEU A 159 1.32 2.76 -30.79
N SER A 160 2.10 1.68 -30.90
CA SER A 160 2.62 0.91 -29.78
C SER A 160 3.82 1.54 -29.07
N GLN A 161 4.59 2.42 -29.72
CA GLN A 161 5.74 3.08 -29.08
C GLN A 161 5.32 4.24 -28.16
N GLN A 162 4.26 4.97 -28.50
CA GLN A 162 3.80 6.11 -27.69
C GLN A 162 3.15 5.65 -26.38
N GLN A 163 2.50 4.48 -26.37
CA GLN A 163 1.86 3.92 -25.18
C GLN A 163 2.90 3.40 -24.16
N GLN A 164 4.06 2.93 -24.62
CA GLN A 164 5.13 2.45 -23.75
C GLN A 164 5.87 3.60 -23.04
N GLN A 165 6.07 4.75 -23.71
CA GLN A 165 6.67 5.93 -23.07
C GLN A 165 5.75 6.56 -22.01
N GLN A 166 4.44 6.57 -22.22
CA GLN A 166 3.49 7.09 -21.24
C GLN A 166 3.46 6.24 -19.96
N GLN A 167 3.53 4.91 -20.09
CA GLN A 167 3.56 4.00 -18.95
C GLN A 167 4.86 4.11 -18.15
N GLN A 168 5.98 4.42 -18.80
CA GLN A 168 7.26 4.60 -18.13
C GLN A 168 7.35 5.92 -17.34
N GLN A 169 6.83 7.03 -17.90
CA GLN A 169 6.73 8.31 -17.17
C GLN A 169 5.78 8.22 -15.99
N GLN A 170 4.68 7.48 -16.12
CA GLN A 170 3.75 7.25 -15.02
C GLN A 170 4.39 6.44 -13.89
N PHE A 171 5.25 5.47 -14.21
CA PHE A 171 6.03 4.70 -13.23
C PHE A 171 7.13 5.51 -12.52
N GLU A 172 7.72 6.48 -13.21
CA GLU A 172 8.74 7.38 -12.64
C GLU A 172 8.10 8.40 -11.69
N SER A 173 6.96 8.98 -12.08
CA SER A 173 6.20 9.93 -11.27
C SER A 173 5.69 9.34 -9.94
N CYS A 174 5.30 8.07 -9.90
CA CYS A 174 4.90 7.43 -8.65
C CYS A 174 6.08 7.02 -7.76
N LYS A 175 7.30 6.85 -8.31
CA LYS A 175 8.50 6.71 -7.48
C LYS A 175 8.87 8.01 -6.78
N ASP A 176 8.78 9.13 -7.48
CA ASP A 176 9.09 10.44 -6.91
C ASP A 176 8.08 10.83 -5.81
N SER A 177 6.80 10.52 -6.02
CA SER A 177 5.76 10.76 -5.00
C SER A 177 5.99 9.92 -3.73
N LEU A 178 6.39 8.65 -3.86
CA LEU A 178 6.71 7.80 -2.72
C LEU A 178 7.96 8.26 -1.97
N LEU A 179 8.95 8.81 -2.66
CA LEU A 179 10.15 9.37 -2.03
C LEU A 179 9.85 10.66 -1.27
N LEU A 180 8.98 11.52 -1.81
CA LEU A 180 8.52 12.76 -1.17
C LEU A 180 7.66 12.49 0.07
N GLU A 181 6.78 11.49 0.03
CA GLU A 181 6.05 11.05 1.23
C GLU A 181 6.99 10.47 2.29
N HIS A 182 8.01 9.70 1.87
CA HIS A 182 8.97 9.11 2.80
C HIS A 182 9.84 10.17 3.50
N THR A 183 10.24 11.25 2.80
CA THR A 183 10.97 12.36 3.43
C THR A 183 10.09 13.14 4.40
N GLN A 184 8.85 13.49 4.02
CA GLN A 184 7.93 14.19 4.93
C GLN A 184 7.60 13.36 6.19
N PHE A 185 7.45 12.04 6.04
CA PHE A 185 7.21 11.14 7.17
C PHE A 185 8.42 11.07 8.12
N SER A 186 9.65 11.03 7.58
CA SER A 186 10.86 10.98 8.39
C SER A 186 11.11 12.25 9.22
N GLU A 187 10.75 13.43 8.71
CA GLU A 187 10.89 14.70 9.44
C GLU A 187 9.91 14.81 10.62
N GLN A 188 8.69 14.31 10.46
CA GLN A 188 7.68 14.31 11.53
C GLN A 188 8.06 13.39 12.71
N ILE A 189 8.69 12.25 12.42
CA ILE A 189 9.20 11.34 13.46
C ILE A 189 10.41 11.95 14.18
N ALA A 190 11.35 12.58 13.46
CA ALA A 190 12.54 13.20 14.04
C ALA A 190 12.21 14.36 15.00
N ALA A 191 11.14 15.10 14.72
CA ALA A 191 10.63 16.16 15.59
C ALA A 191 10.06 15.62 16.92
N PHE A 192 9.51 14.41 16.93
CA PHE A 192 8.88 13.81 18.11
C PHE A 192 9.87 13.14 19.07
N VAL A 193 11.00 12.63 18.56
CA VAL A 193 12.04 11.97 19.38
C VAL A 193 12.99 13.00 20.06
N SER A 194 12.93 14.26 19.64
CA SER A 194 13.81 15.34 20.14
C SER A 194 13.16 16.24 21.21
N SER A 195 12.00 15.87 21.77
CA SER A 195 11.26 16.63 22.80
C SER A 195 11.21 15.93 24.15
#